data_AF-A0ABD1RWL3-F1
#
_entry.id   AF-A0ABD1RWL3-F1
#
_cell.length_a   1.000
_cell.length_b   1.000
_cell.length_c   1.000
_cell.angle_alpha   90.00
_cell.angle_beta   90.00
_cell.angle_gamma   90.00
#
_symmetry.space_group_name_H-M   'P 1'
#
loop_
_entity.id
_entity.type
_entity.pdbx_description
1 polymer ?
#
loop_
_entity_poly.entity_id
_entity_poly.type
_entity_poly.pdbx_seq_one_letter_code
_entity_poly.pdbx_strand_id
1 'polypeptide(L)'
;MASSSSSIEILEKVDSSIQCEDVMPEWLDGFLEKTFFGRCGSHDLQKNDLNRYCITCDSSNCKYCIASGSHNEHKLLTIYRHIYQDVVPLKEIEIHLDCSKIQPYKCNKKWVVSLKPLPHNGSGLHMDGDEACDVCKRKLNDFDRYRFCCLACKVQAFHEMNKSRVATRTLTEGMDKVEQTTNPNKRKRSRKGVPYRASFF
;
A
#
# COMPACT_ATOMS: atom_id res chain seq x y z
N MET A 1 -46.95 6.05 -40.39
CA MET A 1 -46.30 4.72 -40.37
C MET A 1 -44.89 4.91 -40.91
N ALA A 2 -43.88 4.26 -40.30
CA ALA A 2 -42.43 4.56 -40.32
C ALA A 2 -42.06 5.64 -39.27
N SER A 3 -41.73 5.34 -38.02
CA SER A 3 -40.70 4.44 -37.42
C SER A 3 -39.31 5.08 -37.36
N SER A 4 -39.08 5.81 -36.25
CA SER A 4 -37.96 5.66 -35.31
C SER A 4 -36.53 5.45 -35.86
N SER A 5 -35.76 6.55 -35.90
CA SER A 5 -34.28 6.53 -35.99
C SER A 5 -33.63 7.51 -35.00
N SER A 6 -34.10 7.56 -33.75
CA SER A 6 -33.49 8.39 -32.70
C SER A 6 -32.79 7.59 -31.59
N SER A 7 -32.49 6.32 -31.83
CA SER A 7 -32.02 5.41 -30.76
C SER A 7 -30.56 4.96 -30.91
N ILE A 8 -29.82 5.46 -31.90
CA ILE A 8 -28.44 5.01 -32.17
C ILE A 8 -27.37 5.98 -31.63
N GLU A 9 -27.69 7.25 -31.33
CA GLU A 9 -26.69 8.23 -30.87
C GLU A 9 -26.46 8.31 -29.35
N ILE A 10 -27.07 7.43 -28.54
CA ILE A 10 -26.94 7.50 -27.06
C ILE A 10 -26.04 6.39 -26.48
N LEU A 11 -25.57 5.43 -27.29
CA LEU A 11 -24.78 4.29 -26.76
C LEU A 11 -23.26 4.39 -26.91
N GLU A 12 -22.70 5.52 -27.36
CA GLU A 12 -21.23 5.71 -27.47
C GLU A 12 -20.64 6.72 -26.47
N LYS A 13 -21.40 7.13 -25.44
CA LYS A 13 -20.93 8.17 -24.48
C LYS A 13 -20.89 7.74 -23.02
N VAL A 14 -21.01 6.45 -22.72
CA VAL A 14 -21.01 5.93 -21.34
C VAL A 14 -19.93 4.87 -21.12
N ASP A 15 -18.78 4.96 -21.81
CA ASP A 15 -17.65 4.08 -21.49
C ASP A 15 -16.28 4.77 -21.61
N SER A 16 -16.09 5.82 -20.81
CA SER A 16 -14.76 6.42 -20.57
C SER A 16 -14.55 6.83 -19.12
N SER A 17 -15.26 6.16 -18.21
CA SER A 17 -15.00 6.23 -16.78
C SER A 17 -15.20 4.86 -16.19
N ILE A 18 -14.42 3.89 -16.70
CA ILE A 18 -14.05 2.74 -15.90
C ILE A 18 -13.32 3.34 -14.70
N GLN A 19 -14.02 3.42 -13.58
CA GLN A 19 -13.39 3.55 -12.29
C GLN A 19 -12.46 2.36 -12.19
N CYS A 20 -11.16 2.61 -12.29
CA CYS A 20 -10.17 1.69 -11.80
C CYS A 20 -10.43 1.65 -10.29
N GLU A 21 -11.21 0.67 -9.81
CA GLU A 21 -11.07 0.24 -8.43
C GLU A 21 -9.57 0.11 -8.21
N ASP A 22 -9.04 0.77 -7.18
CA ASP A 22 -7.61 0.96 -6.90
C ASP A 22 -6.86 -0.39 -6.78
N VAL A 23 -6.76 -1.24 -7.80
CA VAL A 23 -6.07 -2.52 -7.70
C VAL A 23 -4.60 -2.20 -7.55
N MET A 24 -4.08 -2.41 -6.35
CA MET A 24 -2.67 -2.20 -6.07
C MET A 24 -1.85 -3.23 -6.85
N PRO A 25 -0.82 -2.81 -7.60
CA PRO A 25 0.00 -3.74 -8.37
C PRO A 25 0.72 -4.75 -7.47
N GLU A 26 0.72 -6.03 -7.85
CA GLU A 26 1.33 -7.13 -7.06
C GLU A 26 2.84 -6.92 -6.79
N TRP A 27 3.54 -6.25 -7.71
CA TRP A 27 4.97 -5.96 -7.56
C TRP A 27 5.26 -4.99 -6.41
N LEU A 28 4.28 -4.20 -5.96
CA LEU A 28 4.53 -3.08 -5.07
C LEU A 28 4.86 -3.52 -3.64
N ASP A 29 4.25 -4.59 -3.15
CA ASP A 29 4.60 -5.16 -1.84
C ASP A 29 6.04 -5.67 -1.85
N GLY A 30 6.41 -6.46 -2.87
CA GLY A 30 7.78 -6.94 -3.06
C GLY A 30 8.80 -5.81 -3.18
N PHE A 31 8.44 -4.72 -3.88
CA PHE A 31 9.25 -3.52 -4.01
C PHE A 31 9.52 -2.83 -2.67
N LEU A 32 8.52 -2.70 -1.81
CA LEU A 32 8.63 -2.04 -0.50
C LEU A 32 9.42 -2.86 0.53
N GLU A 33 9.49 -4.18 0.34
CA GLU A 33 10.27 -5.11 1.16
C GLU A 33 11.75 -5.17 0.76
N LYS A 34 12.10 -4.84 -0.50
CA LYS A 34 13.50 -4.89 -0.96
C LYS A 34 14.39 -3.91 -0.16
N THR A 35 15.66 -4.29 -0.05
CA THR A 35 16.74 -3.41 0.40
C THR A 35 17.59 -2.99 -0.78
N PHE A 36 17.73 -1.69 -1.01
CA PHE A 36 18.54 -1.15 -2.10
C PHE A 36 19.96 -0.79 -1.64
N PHE A 37 20.84 -0.52 -2.60
CA PHE A 37 22.25 -0.14 -2.38
C PHE A 37 23.14 -1.22 -1.76
N GLY A 38 22.71 -2.49 -1.79
CA GLY A 38 23.60 -3.62 -1.56
C GLY A 38 24.59 -3.80 -2.71
N ARG A 39 25.66 -4.57 -2.49
CA ARG A 39 26.61 -4.93 -3.55
C ARG A 39 26.02 -6.01 -4.45
N CYS A 40 26.22 -5.87 -5.76
CA CYS A 40 25.86 -6.91 -6.72
C CYS A 40 26.78 -8.13 -6.58
N GLY A 41 26.20 -9.31 -6.36
CA GLY A 41 26.95 -10.57 -6.28
C GLY A 41 27.48 -11.07 -7.63
N SER A 42 26.88 -10.66 -8.75
CA SER A 42 27.28 -11.08 -10.09
C SER A 42 28.39 -10.25 -10.71
N HIS A 43 28.69 -9.07 -10.15
CA HIS A 43 29.65 -8.13 -10.73
C HIS A 43 30.54 -7.56 -9.64
N ASP A 44 31.83 -7.92 -9.64
CA ASP A 44 32.82 -7.34 -8.72
C ASP A 44 33.48 -6.10 -9.35
N LEU A 45 32.66 -5.09 -9.66
CA LEU A 45 33.08 -3.84 -10.29
C LEU A 45 32.75 -2.65 -9.40
N GLN A 46 33.49 -1.56 -9.58
CA GLN A 46 33.20 -0.32 -8.88
C GLN A 46 31.80 0.23 -9.24
N LYS A 47 31.09 0.77 -8.23
CA LYS A 47 29.73 1.31 -8.38
C LYS A 47 28.73 0.26 -8.88
N ASN A 48 28.77 -0.94 -8.29
CA ASN A 48 27.87 -2.06 -8.55
C ASN A 48 26.65 -2.09 -7.60
N ASP A 49 26.26 -0.94 -7.06
CA ASP A 49 25.16 -0.85 -6.11
C ASP A 49 23.83 -1.28 -6.75
N LEU A 50 23.03 -2.06 -6.02
CA LEU A 50 21.70 -2.49 -6.40
C LEU A 50 20.70 -1.34 -6.25
N ASN A 51 20.72 -0.39 -7.18
CA ASN A 51 19.90 0.81 -7.16
C ASN A 51 18.91 0.91 -8.34
N ARG A 52 18.76 -0.15 -9.12
CA ARG A 52 17.74 -0.27 -10.16
C ARG A 52 16.75 -1.34 -9.74
N TYR A 53 15.46 -1.06 -9.78
CA TYR A 53 14.44 -2.07 -9.57
C TYR A 53 13.77 -2.41 -10.89
N CYS A 54 13.69 -3.70 -11.21
CA CYS A 54 13.00 -4.20 -12.38
C CYS A 54 11.61 -4.69 -11.97
N ILE A 55 10.58 -3.97 -12.38
CA ILE A 55 9.18 -4.32 -12.09
C ILE A 55 8.83 -5.66 -12.76
N THR A 56 9.29 -5.88 -14.01
CA THR A 56 9.01 -7.12 -14.75
C THR A 56 9.61 -8.37 -14.09
N CYS A 57 10.77 -8.23 -13.43
CA CYS A 57 11.47 -9.37 -12.81
C CYS A 57 11.33 -9.43 -11.28
N ASP A 58 10.64 -8.46 -10.66
CA ASP A 58 10.66 -8.22 -9.21
C ASP A 58 12.07 -8.32 -8.59
N SER A 59 13.06 -7.67 -9.22
CA SER A 59 14.47 -7.81 -8.81
C SER A 59 15.22 -6.48 -8.74
N SER A 60 16.09 -6.37 -7.73
CA SER A 60 17.05 -5.27 -7.61
C SER A 60 18.31 -5.59 -8.41
N ASN A 61 18.77 -4.64 -9.22
CA ASN A 61 19.82 -4.79 -10.20
C ASN A 61 20.81 -3.64 -10.08
N CYS A 62 22.08 -3.89 -10.43
CA CYS A 62 23.05 -2.83 -10.62
C CYS A 62 23.08 -2.37 -12.08
N LYS A 63 23.78 -1.27 -12.36
CA LYS A 63 23.92 -0.75 -13.74
C LYS A 63 24.48 -1.78 -14.74
N TYR A 64 25.30 -2.72 -14.29
CA TYR A 64 25.89 -3.76 -15.14
C TYR A 64 24.90 -4.87 -15.49
N CYS A 65 24.07 -5.28 -14.52
CA CYS A 65 22.95 -6.20 -14.78
C CYS A 65 22.02 -5.65 -15.85
N ILE A 66 21.67 -4.35 -15.75
CA ILE A 66 20.82 -3.70 -16.77
C ILE A 66 21.53 -3.64 -18.13
N ALA A 67 22.83 -3.31 -18.16
CA ALA A 67 23.60 -3.21 -19.39
C ALA A 67 23.86 -4.58 -20.08
N SER A 68 23.66 -5.70 -19.38
CA SER A 68 23.84 -7.04 -19.96
C SER A 68 22.81 -7.41 -21.04
N GLY A 69 21.78 -6.59 -21.22
CA GLY A 69 20.74 -6.78 -22.24
C GLY A 69 19.51 -7.57 -21.76
N SER A 70 19.60 -8.27 -20.63
CA SER A 70 18.49 -9.03 -20.04
C SER A 70 17.30 -8.18 -19.57
N HIS A 71 17.44 -6.85 -19.57
CA HIS A 71 16.42 -5.90 -19.10
C HIS A 71 16.03 -4.83 -20.13
N ASN A 72 16.39 -4.98 -21.41
CA ASN A 72 16.20 -3.92 -22.42
C ASN A 72 14.73 -3.50 -22.62
N GLU A 73 13.79 -4.42 -22.46
CA GLU A 73 12.35 -4.19 -22.65
C GLU A 73 11.57 -4.21 -21.31
N HIS A 74 12.30 -4.21 -20.19
CA HIS A 74 11.68 -4.27 -18.87
C HIS A 74 11.34 -2.89 -18.32
N LYS A 75 10.35 -2.85 -17.44
CA LYS A 75 9.97 -1.64 -16.70
C LYS A 75 10.95 -1.47 -15.54
N LEU A 76 11.69 -0.35 -15.55
CA LEU A 76 12.76 -0.09 -14.60
C LEU A 76 12.48 1.18 -13.79
N LEU A 77 12.74 1.11 -12.48
CA LEU A 77 12.75 2.25 -11.57
C LEU A 77 14.17 2.51 -11.07
N THR A 78 14.57 3.78 -11.03
CA THR A 78 15.85 4.18 -10.45
C THR A 78 15.65 4.62 -9.00
N ILE A 79 16.37 3.97 -8.09
CA ILE A 79 16.28 4.26 -6.65
C ILE A 79 17.41 5.20 -6.24
N TYR A 80 17.04 6.25 -5.52
CA TYR A 80 17.95 7.24 -4.95
C TYR A 80 17.85 7.22 -3.42
N ARG A 81 18.84 7.81 -2.76
CA ARG A 81 18.82 8.01 -1.31
C ARG A 81 18.50 9.47 -1.01
N HIS A 82 17.50 9.71 -0.17
CA HIS A 82 17.19 11.03 0.37
C HIS A 82 16.91 10.91 1.87
N ILE A 83 17.73 11.61 2.67
CA ILE A 83 17.62 11.65 4.15
C ILE A 83 17.47 10.23 4.72
N TYR A 84 18.44 9.39 4.37
CA TYR A 84 18.55 7.98 4.79
C TYR A 84 17.42 7.05 4.34
N GLN A 85 16.47 7.53 3.53
CA GLN A 85 15.39 6.71 2.97
C GLN A 85 15.54 6.53 1.46
N ASP A 86 14.99 5.43 0.98
CA ASP A 86 14.92 5.11 -0.44
C ASP A 86 13.78 5.90 -1.09
N VAL A 87 14.09 6.55 -2.22
CA VAL A 87 13.15 7.39 -2.95
C VAL A 87 13.21 7.10 -4.46
N VAL A 88 12.08 7.31 -5.13
CA VAL A 88 11.96 7.16 -6.58
C VAL A 88 11.55 8.51 -7.18
N PRO A 89 12.10 8.92 -8.34
CA PRO A 89 11.60 10.08 -9.05
C PRO A 89 10.12 9.94 -9.35
N LEU A 90 9.34 10.96 -9.00
CA LEU A 90 7.89 10.95 -9.15
C LEU A 90 7.49 10.61 -10.59
N LYS A 91 8.17 11.24 -11.57
CA LYS A 91 7.95 11.02 -13.00
C LYS A 91 8.20 9.59 -13.48
N GLU A 92 9.08 8.82 -12.81
CA GLU A 92 9.36 7.43 -13.18
C GLU A 92 8.27 6.49 -12.64
N ILE A 93 7.87 6.69 -11.38
CA ILE A 93 6.91 5.80 -10.72
C ILE A 93 5.44 6.06 -11.12
N GLU A 94 5.09 7.31 -11.44
CA GLU A 94 3.73 7.69 -11.88
C GLU A 94 3.29 6.97 -13.16
N ILE A 95 4.23 6.47 -13.97
CA ILE A 95 3.94 5.68 -15.18
C ILE A 95 3.37 4.29 -14.82
N HIS A 96 3.65 3.80 -13.62
CA HIS A 96 3.37 2.43 -13.20
C HIS A 96 2.41 2.34 -12.01
N LEU A 97 2.19 3.45 -11.31
CA LEU A 97 1.39 3.50 -10.10
C LEU A 97 0.75 4.88 -9.95
N ASP A 98 -0.53 4.91 -9.57
CA ASP A 98 -1.15 6.15 -9.14
C ASP A 98 -0.48 6.68 -7.86
N CYS A 99 0.26 7.77 -8.00
CA CYS A 99 0.89 8.46 -6.87
C CYS A 99 0.02 9.58 -6.30
N SER A 100 -1.24 9.69 -6.72
CA SER A 100 -2.18 10.67 -6.15
C SER A 100 -2.30 10.48 -4.64
N LYS A 101 -2.53 11.60 -3.95
CA LYS A 101 -2.64 11.69 -2.48
C LYS A 101 -1.39 11.29 -1.69
N ILE A 102 -0.27 10.96 -2.35
CA ILE A 102 1.03 10.80 -1.70
C ILE A 102 1.78 12.13 -1.75
N GLN A 103 2.30 12.57 -0.61
CA GLN A 103 3.12 13.77 -0.55
C GLN A 103 4.47 13.55 -1.26
N PRO A 104 4.77 14.32 -2.34
CA PRO A 104 6.07 14.30 -2.97
C PRO A 104 7.04 15.21 -2.22
N TYR A 105 8.33 14.88 -2.32
CA TYR A 105 9.43 15.64 -1.73
C TYR A 105 10.32 16.20 -2.83
N LYS A 106 10.95 17.34 -2.54
CA LYS A 106 11.93 17.94 -3.44
C LYS A 106 13.34 17.49 -3.01
N CYS A 107 14.00 16.71 -3.86
CA CYS A 107 15.38 16.26 -3.67
C CYS A 107 16.23 16.70 -4.87
N ASN A 108 17.28 17.49 -4.66
CA ASN A 108 18.17 17.97 -5.73
C ASN A 108 17.42 18.56 -6.94
N LYS A 109 16.45 19.45 -6.67
CA LYS A 109 15.57 20.08 -7.68
C LYS A 109 14.64 19.12 -8.45
N LYS A 110 14.56 17.83 -8.08
CA LYS A 110 13.63 16.84 -8.64
C LYS A 110 12.54 16.48 -7.63
N TRP A 111 11.33 16.22 -8.12
CA TRP A 111 10.26 15.66 -7.30
C TRP A 111 10.44 14.15 -7.16
N VAL A 112 10.36 13.66 -5.93
CA VAL A 112 10.54 12.25 -5.57
C VAL A 112 9.47 11.81 -4.60
N VAL A 113 9.15 10.51 -4.60
CA VAL A 113 8.30 9.87 -3.59
C VAL A 113 9.18 8.96 -2.74
N SER A 114 8.96 8.99 -1.43
CA SER A 114 9.64 8.08 -0.50
C SER A 114 8.93 6.74 -0.42
N LEU A 115 9.72 5.66 -0.33
CA LEU A 115 9.17 4.31 -0.10
C LEU A 115 8.61 4.21 1.31
N LYS A 116 9.37 4.68 2.29
CA LYS A 116 9.07 4.63 3.72
C LYS A 116 9.03 6.05 4.31
N PRO A 117 8.37 6.25 5.46
CA PRO A 117 8.26 7.58 6.05
C PRO A 117 9.61 8.23 6.32
N LEU A 118 9.75 9.51 5.95
CA LEU A 118 10.95 10.28 6.22
C LEU A 118 11.08 10.60 7.73
N PRO A 119 12.32 10.62 8.28
CA PRO A 119 12.54 10.79 9.72
C PRO A 119 12.21 12.21 10.24
N HIS A 120 12.23 13.23 9.37
CA HIS A 120 12.15 14.65 9.77
C HIS A 120 10.76 15.29 9.57
N ASN A 121 9.77 14.59 9.00
CA ASN A 121 8.42 15.15 8.82
C ASN A 121 7.59 15.07 10.10
N GLY A 122 8.03 15.78 11.14
CA GLY A 122 7.39 15.78 12.46
C GLY A 122 8.04 14.77 13.39
N SER A 123 9.34 14.90 13.58
CA SER A 123 10.14 14.18 14.58
C SER A 123 9.54 14.34 15.99
N GLY A 124 8.55 13.52 16.34
CA GLY A 124 8.09 13.29 17.72
C GLY A 124 6.63 13.59 18.04
N LEU A 125 5.87 14.27 17.18
CA LEU A 125 4.47 14.61 17.47
C LEU A 125 3.53 13.84 16.53
N HIS A 126 2.91 12.79 17.06
CA HIS A 126 1.68 12.26 16.49
C HIS A 126 0.63 13.36 16.61
N MET A 127 0.15 13.86 15.47
CA MET A 127 -0.94 14.82 15.46
C MET A 127 -2.25 14.05 15.37
N ASP A 128 -3.13 14.26 16.34
CA ASP A 128 -4.52 13.84 16.26
C ASP A 128 -5.29 14.95 15.53
N GLY A 129 -5.48 14.78 14.22
CA GLY A 129 -6.21 15.72 13.38
C GLY A 129 -6.06 15.46 11.89
N ASP A 130 -6.84 16.19 11.09
CA ASP A 130 -6.91 16.04 9.63
C ASP A 130 -5.62 16.48 8.89
N GLU A 131 -4.65 17.06 9.61
CA GLU A 131 -3.35 17.50 9.05
C GLU A 131 -2.28 16.38 9.01
N ALA A 132 -2.66 15.14 9.28
CA ALA A 132 -1.75 14.02 9.47
C ALA A 132 -1.92 12.93 8.42
N CYS A 133 -0.85 12.17 8.19
CA CYS A 133 -0.88 10.96 7.38
C CYS A 133 -1.87 9.95 7.96
N ASP A 134 -2.75 9.41 7.12
CA ASP A 134 -3.83 8.50 7.56
C ASP A 134 -3.31 7.26 8.30
N VAL A 135 -2.08 6.81 7.97
CA VAL A 135 -1.47 5.60 8.53
C VAL A 135 -0.51 5.90 9.68
N CYS A 136 0.57 6.63 9.42
CA CYS A 136 1.62 6.83 10.43
C CYS A 136 1.42 8.07 11.31
N LYS A 137 0.35 8.84 11.08
CA LYS A 137 -0.02 10.06 11.83
C LYS A 137 1.06 11.15 11.89
N ARG A 138 2.04 11.10 10.97
CA ARG A 138 3.02 12.18 10.77
C ARG A 138 2.39 13.36 10.05
N LYS A 139 2.85 14.57 10.36
CA LYS A 139 2.39 15.80 9.73
C LYS A 139 2.62 15.78 8.21
N LEU A 140 1.61 16.19 7.45
CA LEU A 140 1.70 16.44 6.03
C LEU A 140 1.95 17.94 5.77
N ASN A 141 2.65 18.25 4.68
CA ASN A 141 2.96 19.63 4.30
C ASN A 141 1.74 20.35 3.70
N ASP A 142 0.86 19.61 3.02
CA ASP A 142 -0.36 20.08 2.35
C ASP A 142 -1.42 18.98 2.51
N PHE A 143 -2.13 19.02 3.63
CA PHE A 143 -3.08 17.98 4.03
C PHE A 143 -4.38 18.02 3.21
N ASP A 144 -4.75 19.18 2.67
CA ASP A 144 -5.87 19.31 1.75
C ASP A 144 -5.63 18.49 0.46
N ARG A 145 -4.36 18.41 0.04
CA ARG A 145 -3.96 17.69 -1.17
C ARG A 145 -3.56 16.24 -0.91
N TYR A 146 -2.85 15.97 0.18
CA TYR A 146 -2.22 14.68 0.45
C TYR A 146 -2.83 13.99 1.66
N ARG A 147 -2.88 12.66 1.60
CA ARG A 147 -3.35 11.79 2.70
C ARG A 147 -2.25 10.87 3.25
N PHE A 148 -1.20 10.65 2.45
CA PHE A 148 -0.12 9.73 2.77
C PHE A 148 1.23 10.42 2.66
N CYS A 149 2.12 10.16 3.62
CA CYS A 149 3.46 10.75 3.60
C CYS A 149 4.46 9.99 2.69
N CYS A 150 4.15 8.75 2.30
CA CYS A 150 5.02 7.85 1.53
C CYS A 150 4.22 6.70 0.89
N LEU A 151 4.87 5.92 0.01
CA LEU A 151 4.27 4.77 -0.66
C LEU A 151 3.78 3.70 0.32
N ALA A 152 4.61 3.29 1.28
CA ALA A 152 4.24 2.27 2.26
C ALA A 152 2.96 2.62 3.03
N CYS A 153 2.74 3.90 3.35
CA CYS A 153 1.50 4.34 3.99
C CYS A 153 0.29 4.20 3.06
N LYS A 154 0.39 4.56 1.77
CA LYS A 154 -0.72 4.38 0.82
C LYS A 154 -1.07 2.89 0.66
N VAL A 155 -0.05 2.04 0.54
CA VAL A 155 -0.21 0.58 0.39
C VAL A 155 -0.82 -0.05 1.63
N GLN A 156 -0.36 0.33 2.81
CA GLN A 156 -0.93 -0.17 4.06
C GLN A 156 -2.41 0.21 4.20
N ALA A 157 -2.78 1.47 3.91
CA ALA A 157 -4.18 1.90 3.97
C ALA A 157 -5.07 1.12 2.99
N PHE A 158 -4.54 0.81 1.81
CA PHE A 158 -5.24 -0.02 0.82
C PHE A 158 -5.51 -1.44 1.35
N HIS A 159 -4.51 -2.09 1.93
CA HIS A 159 -4.65 -3.43 2.53
C HIS A 159 -5.66 -3.45 3.69
N GLU A 160 -5.64 -2.43 4.54
CA GLU A 160 -6.59 -2.30 5.66
C GLU A 160 -8.04 -2.12 5.16
N MET A 161 -8.24 -1.33 4.11
CA MET A 161 -9.54 -1.15 3.47
C MET A 161 -10.06 -2.47 2.87
N ASN A 162 -9.21 -3.20 2.14
CA ASN A 162 -9.60 -4.47 1.52
C ASN A 162 -9.94 -5.54 2.55
N LYS A 163 -9.18 -5.64 3.63
CA LYS A 163 -9.48 -6.57 4.73
C LYS A 163 -10.85 -6.30 5.34
N SER A 164 -11.21 -5.03 5.49
CA SER A 164 -12.51 -4.60 6.02
C SER A 164 -13.65 -4.94 5.04
N ARG A 165 -13.45 -4.74 3.73
CA ARG A 165 -14.43 -5.12 2.70
C ARG A 165 -14.70 -6.63 2.67
N VAL A 166 -13.65 -7.45 2.77
CA VAL A 166 -13.79 -8.91 2.82
C VAL A 166 -14.56 -9.33 4.07
N ALA A 167 -14.22 -8.78 5.24
CA ALA A 167 -14.92 -9.08 6.49
C ALA A 167 -16.43 -8.75 6.43
N THR A 168 -16.80 -7.62 5.83
CA THR A 168 -18.21 -7.24 5.66
C THR A 168 -18.97 -8.20 4.75
N ARG A 169 -18.34 -8.69 3.67
CA ARG A 169 -18.98 -9.64 2.73
C ARG A 169 -19.23 -11.02 3.35
N THR A 170 -18.31 -11.50 4.19
CA THR A 170 -18.48 -12.77 4.92
C THR A 170 -19.65 -12.73 5.91
N LEU A 171 -19.99 -11.56 6.46
CA LEU A 171 -21.14 -11.39 7.36
C LEU A 171 -22.48 -11.37 6.60
N THR A 172 -22.50 -10.92 5.34
CA THR A 172 -23.72 -10.85 4.53
C THR A 172 -24.10 -12.16 3.85
N GLU A 173 -23.14 -13.06 3.63
CA GLU A 173 -23.38 -14.37 2.97
C GLU A 173 -23.81 -15.49 3.95
N GLY A 174 -23.97 -15.18 5.24
CA GLY A 174 -24.33 -16.15 6.29
C GLY A 174 -25.82 -16.20 6.68
N MET A 175 -26.72 -15.52 5.96
CA MET A 175 -28.14 -15.35 6.38
C MET A 175 -29.19 -16.10 5.54
N ASP A 176 -28.82 -17.12 4.76
CA ASP A 176 -29.78 -18.04 4.13
C ASP A 176 -29.56 -19.50 4.54
N LYS A 177 -30.09 -19.85 5.72
CA LYS A 177 -30.79 -21.11 6.06
C LYS A 177 -31.06 -21.15 7.56
N VAL A 178 -32.18 -20.57 7.97
CA VAL A 178 -32.82 -20.87 9.26
C VAL A 178 -33.79 -22.02 9.02
N GLU A 179 -33.37 -23.24 9.32
CA GLU A 179 -34.30 -24.29 9.76
C GLU A 179 -33.88 -24.77 11.14
N GLN A 180 -34.87 -24.73 12.03
CA GLN A 180 -34.79 -25.08 13.44
C GLN A 180 -34.56 -26.58 13.61
N THR A 181 -33.50 -26.97 14.32
CA THR A 181 -33.58 -28.12 15.22
C THR A 181 -32.87 -27.79 16.54
N THR A 182 -33.55 -28.17 17.60
CA THR A 182 -33.34 -27.75 18.98
C THR A 182 -32.23 -28.53 19.70
N ASN A 183 -31.36 -27.79 20.40
CA ASN A 183 -30.61 -28.14 21.64
C ASN A 183 -29.56 -29.29 21.60
N PRO A 184 -28.48 -29.26 22.44
CA PRO A 184 -28.55 -28.90 23.86
C PRO A 184 -27.33 -28.16 24.51
N ASN A 185 -27.58 -27.77 25.77
CA ASN A 185 -26.65 -27.64 26.90
C ASN A 185 -25.93 -26.30 27.19
N LYS A 186 -26.56 -25.59 28.14
CA LYS A 186 -25.98 -24.57 29.02
C LYS A 186 -24.85 -25.16 29.88
N ARG A 187 -23.65 -24.57 29.84
CA ARG A 187 -22.64 -24.74 30.90
C ARG A 187 -22.82 -23.65 31.96
N LYS A 188 -23.35 -24.02 33.12
CA LYS A 188 -23.39 -23.18 34.34
C LYS A 188 -21.96 -22.96 34.85
N ARG A 189 -21.51 -21.71 34.98
CA ARG A 189 -20.29 -21.37 35.73
C ARG A 189 -20.57 -21.51 37.23
N SER A 190 -19.80 -22.36 37.91
CA SER A 190 -19.83 -22.52 39.36
C SER A 190 -19.20 -21.30 40.05
N ARG A 191 -19.85 -20.78 41.11
CA ARG A 191 -19.33 -19.70 41.96
C ARG A 191 -18.27 -20.27 42.90
N LYS A 192 -17.09 -19.66 42.96
CA LYS A 192 -16.06 -19.97 43.98
C LYS A 192 -16.66 -19.67 45.36
N GLY A 193 -16.61 -20.67 46.25
CA GLY A 193 -17.04 -20.54 47.64
C GLY A 193 -16.19 -19.56 48.44
N VAL A 194 -16.74 -19.07 49.55
CA VAL A 194 -16.12 -18.11 50.46
C VAL A 194 -14.97 -18.77 51.23
N PRO A 195 -13.78 -18.16 51.33
CA PRO A 195 -12.63 -18.78 51.97
C PRO A 195 -12.74 -18.66 53.50
N TYR A 196 -12.50 -19.75 54.23
CA TYR A 196 -12.34 -19.74 55.68
C TYR A 196 -10.86 -19.75 56.04
N ARG A 197 -10.49 -18.98 57.08
CA ARG A 197 -9.11 -18.77 57.52
C ARG A 197 -8.75 -19.81 58.58
N ALA A 198 -7.57 -20.43 58.49
CA ALA A 198 -7.13 -21.45 59.44
C ALA A 198 -6.80 -20.85 60.82
N SER A 199 -7.24 -21.51 61.88
CA SER A 199 -6.89 -21.18 63.27
C SER A 199 -5.58 -21.86 63.66
N PHE A 200 -4.71 -21.16 64.38
CA PHE A 200 -3.45 -21.67 64.90
C PHE A 200 -3.65 -22.25 66.31
N PHE A 201 -3.31 -23.55 66.41
CA PHE A 201 -3.26 -24.42 67.60
C PHE A 201 -4.58 -24.82 68.24
#